data_AF-A0A7V9B7Q7-F1
#
_entry.id   AF-A0A7V9B7Q7-F1
#
_cell.length_a   1.000
_cell.length_b   1.000
_cell.length_c   1.000
_cell.angle_alpha   90.00
_cell.angle_beta   90.00
_cell.angle_gamma   90.00
#
_symmetry.space_group_name_H-M   'P 1'
#
loop_
_entity.id
_entity.type
_entity.pdbx_description
1 polymer ?
#
loop_
_entity_poly.entity_id
_entity_poly.type
_entity_poly.pdbx_seq_one_letter_code
_entity_poly.pdbx_strand_id
1 'polypeptide(L)'
;MTPAQPGLSSLRFLMDENLQRSVTMWLRDRGHEAIESRDVVGPQAGDQVLAWLASEEGLAIVTHDRDFKAMLTSVSQRRRKRVKRFAMIVWLEIDEAEVVYRLRESIDLIEHHLVLARQRGWQVAMIHIQIHTIRFQYRHPPEGAA
;
A
#
# COMPACT_ATOMS: atom_id res chain seq x y z
N MET A 1 -16.94 17.37 15.78
CA MET A 1 -16.21 16.71 14.67
C MET A 1 -15.10 17.66 14.26
N THR A 2 -13.85 17.34 14.58
CA THR A 2 -12.70 18.14 14.16
C THR A 2 -12.44 17.87 12.69
N PRO A 3 -12.39 18.89 11.81
CA PRO A 3 -12.06 18.67 10.41
C PRO A 3 -10.65 18.08 10.30
N ALA A 4 -10.48 17.07 9.45
CA ALA A 4 -9.18 16.48 9.16
C ALA A 4 -8.24 17.57 8.64
N GLN A 5 -7.11 17.79 9.32
CA GLN A 5 -6.08 18.67 8.79
C GLN A 5 -5.54 18.06 7.49
N PRO A 6 -5.39 18.82 6.39
CA PRO A 6 -4.86 18.29 5.14
C PRO A 6 -3.45 17.74 5.39
N GLY A 7 -3.29 16.42 5.24
CA GLY A 7 -2.02 15.73 5.36
C GLY A 7 -1.05 16.16 4.26
N LEU A 8 0.24 16.07 4.56
CA LEU A 8 1.35 16.31 3.63
C LEU A 8 1.21 15.40 2.41
N SER A 9 0.93 15.98 1.25
CA SER A 9 0.82 15.33 -0.07
C SER A 9 -0.32 14.31 -0.24
N SER A 10 -1.16 14.50 -1.26
CA SER A 10 -2.16 13.51 -1.66
C SER A 10 -1.48 12.22 -2.11
N LEU A 11 -1.61 11.16 -1.31
CA LEU A 11 -1.17 9.81 -1.66
C LEU A 11 -2.24 9.08 -2.47
N ARG A 12 -1.82 8.06 -3.20
CA ARG A 12 -2.67 7.23 -4.04
C ARG A 12 -2.61 5.80 -3.55
N PHE A 13 -3.76 5.22 -3.23
CA PHE A 13 -3.92 3.89 -2.68
C PHE A 13 -4.71 3.01 -3.64
N LEU A 14 -4.28 1.76 -3.78
CA LEU A 14 -5.03 0.69 -4.43
C LEU A 14 -5.57 -0.22 -3.33
N MET A 15 -6.88 -0.23 -3.19
CA MET A 15 -7.59 -0.99 -2.16
C MET A 15 -7.90 -2.37 -2.69
N ASP A 16 -7.41 -3.39 -1.99
CA ASP A 16 -7.75 -4.78 -2.26
C ASP A 16 -9.26 -5.03 -2.05
N GLU A 17 -9.83 -5.99 -2.76
CA GLU A 17 -11.26 -6.29 -2.71
C GLU A 17 -11.70 -6.89 -1.37
N ASN A 18 -10.76 -7.45 -0.60
CA ASN A 18 -10.98 -8.00 0.74
C ASN A 18 -11.12 -6.91 1.83
N LEU A 19 -10.96 -5.63 1.47
CA LEU A 19 -11.10 -4.53 2.43
C LEU A 19 -12.52 -3.99 2.49
N GLN A 20 -12.92 -3.57 3.69
CA GLN A 20 -14.14 -2.79 3.84
C GLN A 20 -14.05 -1.47 3.10
N ARG A 21 -15.19 -1.09 2.52
CA ARG A 21 -15.37 0.21 1.90
C ARG A 21 -15.20 1.38 2.88
N SER A 22 -15.39 1.14 4.18
CA SER A 22 -15.15 2.12 5.25
C SER A 22 -13.70 2.64 5.24
N VAL A 23 -12.73 1.78 4.91
CA VAL A 23 -11.31 2.15 4.79
C VAL A 23 -11.09 3.08 3.60
N THR A 24 -11.66 2.73 2.44
CA THR A 24 -11.60 3.55 1.22
C THR A 24 -12.20 4.93 1.44
N MET A 25 -13.40 4.99 2.03
CA MET A 25 -14.08 6.25 2.33
C MET A 25 -13.25 7.08 3.30
N TRP A 26 -12.73 6.47 4.36
CA TRP A 26 -11.93 7.18 5.35
C TRP A 26 -10.62 7.76 4.75
N LEU A 27 -9.93 7.02 3.87
CA LEU A 27 -8.74 7.53 3.16
C LEU A 27 -9.10 8.70 2.23
N ARG A 28 -10.25 8.64 1.55
CA ARG A 28 -10.74 9.75 0.71
C ARG A 28 -11.09 10.98 1.54
N ASP A 29 -11.77 10.80 2.68
CA ASP A 29 -12.10 11.88 3.62
C ASP A 29 -10.84 12.54 4.21
N ARG A 30 -9.75 11.78 4.35
CA ARG A 30 -8.42 12.26 4.76
C ARG A 30 -7.74 13.12 3.67
N GLY A 31 -8.25 13.09 2.44
CA GLY A 31 -7.71 13.83 1.29
C GLY A 31 -6.79 13.02 0.37
N HIS A 32 -6.84 11.68 0.45
CA HIS A 32 -6.09 10.79 -0.43
C HIS A 32 -6.94 10.28 -1.59
N GLU A 33 -6.28 9.86 -2.66
CA GLU A 33 -6.91 9.08 -3.72
C GLU A 33 -6.92 7.61 -3.29
N ALA A 34 -8.10 7.00 -3.13
CA ALA A 34 -8.24 5.57 -2.87
C ALA A 34 -9.06 4.94 -3.99
N ILE A 35 -8.47 3.97 -4.69
CA ILE A 35 -9.03 3.29 -5.86
C ILE A 35 -9.38 1.86 -5.44
N GLU A 36 -10.62 1.43 -5.60
CA GLU A 36 -11.00 0.03 -5.33
C GLU A 36 -10.56 -0.84 -6.51
N SER A 37 -9.82 -1.93 -6.24
CA SER A 37 -9.30 -2.83 -7.29
C SER A 37 -10.40 -3.35 -8.22
N ARG A 38 -11.54 -3.72 -7.64
CA ARG A 38 -12.74 -4.18 -8.36
C ARG A 38 -13.24 -3.21 -9.43
N ASP A 39 -13.01 -1.91 -9.27
CA ASP A 39 -13.47 -0.87 -10.18
C ASP A 39 -12.53 -0.69 -11.38
N VAL A 40 -11.24 -1.04 -11.23
CA VAL A 40 -10.20 -0.77 -12.24
C VAL A 40 -9.71 -2.01 -12.97
N VAL A 41 -9.63 -3.16 -12.29
CA VAL A 41 -9.12 -4.41 -12.86
C VAL A 41 -10.15 -5.54 -12.84
N GLY A 42 -11.35 -5.25 -12.32
CA GLY A 42 -12.42 -6.23 -12.14
C GLY A 42 -12.30 -6.99 -10.82
N PRO A 43 -13.38 -7.70 -10.41
CA PRO A 43 -13.37 -8.55 -9.22
C PRO A 43 -12.39 -9.71 -9.38
N GLN A 44 -11.85 -10.21 -8.26
CA GLN A 44 -10.94 -11.36 -8.22
C GLN A 44 -9.65 -11.18 -9.04
N ALA A 45 -9.25 -9.94 -9.26
CA ALA A 45 -7.98 -9.66 -9.91
C ALA A 45 -6.83 -10.19 -9.03
N GLY A 46 -6.06 -11.13 -9.57
CA GLY A 46 -4.97 -11.74 -8.82
C GLY A 46 -3.87 -10.74 -8.46
N ASP A 47 -3.16 -11.03 -7.37
CA ASP A 47 -2.12 -10.17 -6.78
C ASP A 47 -1.11 -9.62 -7.79
N GLN A 48 -0.76 -10.40 -8.81
CA GLN A 48 0.22 -9.99 -9.84
C GLN A 48 -0.27 -8.79 -10.65
N VAL A 49 -1.57 -8.72 -10.92
CA VAL A 49 -2.19 -7.62 -11.65
C VAL A 49 -2.21 -6.37 -10.77
N LEU A 50 -2.59 -6.52 -9.50
CA LEU A 50 -2.60 -5.43 -8.53
C LEU A 50 -1.20 -4.86 -8.29
N ALA A 51 -0.20 -5.72 -8.12
CA ALA A 51 1.20 -5.32 -7.98
C ALA A 51 1.75 -4.63 -9.24
N TRP A 52 1.39 -5.12 -10.42
CA TRP A 52 1.75 -4.46 -11.68
C TRP A 52 1.12 -3.08 -11.79
N LEU A 53 -0.20 -2.95 -11.58
CA LEU A 53 -0.90 -1.68 -11.64
C LEU A 53 -0.32 -0.68 -10.64
N ALA A 54 -0.14 -1.09 -9.39
CA ALA A 54 0.42 -0.22 -8.36
C ALA A 54 1.88 0.19 -8.65
N SER A 55 2.67 -0.69 -9.28
CA SER A 55 4.03 -0.36 -9.76
C SER A 55 4.00 0.72 -10.84
N GLU A 56 3.16 0.53 -11.87
CA GLU A 56 3.09 1.46 -13.01
C GLU A 56 2.53 2.83 -12.61
N GLU A 57 1.52 2.84 -11.74
CA GLU A 57 0.79 4.04 -11.31
C GLU A 57 1.35 4.69 -10.02
N GLY A 58 2.37 4.08 -9.42
CA GLY A 58 2.99 4.54 -8.18
C GLY A 58 2.07 4.47 -6.95
N LEU A 59 1.13 3.52 -6.92
CA LEU A 59 0.14 3.35 -5.86
C LEU A 59 0.70 2.58 -4.66
N ALA A 60 0.13 2.85 -3.48
CA ALA A 60 0.29 1.99 -2.30
C ALA A 60 -0.85 0.98 -2.23
N ILE A 61 -0.55 -0.31 -2.25
CA ILE A 61 -1.56 -1.35 -2.08
C ILE A 61 -1.92 -1.44 -0.60
N VAL A 62 -3.22 -1.43 -0.29
CA VAL A 62 -3.74 -1.74 1.05
C VAL A 62 -4.42 -3.10 0.97
N THR A 63 -4.09 -4.03 1.85
CA THR A 63 -4.63 -5.40 1.81
C THR A 63 -4.66 -6.05 3.19
N HIS A 64 -5.57 -7.01 3.41
CA HIS A 64 -5.53 -7.97 4.52
C HIS A 64 -4.83 -9.30 4.15
N ASP A 65 -4.59 -9.55 2.85
CA ASP A 65 -4.08 -10.82 2.36
C ASP A 65 -2.62 -11.04 2.76
N ARG A 66 -2.36 -12.18 3.39
CA ARG A 66 -1.03 -12.60 3.84
C ARG A 66 -0.16 -13.10 2.68
N ASP A 67 -0.78 -13.62 1.62
CA ASP A 67 -0.09 -14.26 0.49
C ASP A 67 0.53 -13.24 -0.47
N PHE A 68 0.09 -11.98 -0.39
CA PHE A 68 0.66 -10.85 -1.12
C PHE A 68 2.16 -10.67 -0.84
N LYS A 69 2.59 -10.98 0.38
CA LYS A 69 4.01 -10.97 0.79
C LYS A 69 4.82 -12.04 0.05
N ALA A 70 4.28 -13.26 -0.05
CA ALA A 70 4.93 -14.36 -0.74
C ALA A 70 5.09 -14.03 -2.23
N MET A 71 4.07 -13.42 -2.84
CA MET A 71 4.16 -12.97 -4.23
C MET A 71 5.26 -11.93 -4.43
N LEU A 72 5.32 -10.86 -3.63
CA LEU A 72 6.38 -9.84 -3.77
C LEU A 72 7.79 -10.41 -3.63
N THR A 73 7.96 -11.44 -2.80
CA THR A 73 9.27 -12.09 -2.61
C THR A 73 9.62 -13.09 -3.72
N SER A 74 8.62 -13.69 -4.37
CA SER A 74 8.77 -14.79 -5.33
C SER A 74 8.82 -14.36 -6.81
N VAL A 75 8.64 -13.08 -7.14
CA VAL A 75 8.82 -12.59 -8.52
C VAL A 75 10.23 -12.96 -9.02
N SER A 76 10.27 -13.86 -10.00
CA SER A 76 11.48 -14.44 -10.59
C SER A 76 12.40 -13.36 -11.17
N GLN A 77 13.73 -13.55 -11.07
CA GLN A 77 14.73 -12.57 -11.53
C GLN A 77 14.53 -12.06 -12.97
N ARG A 78 13.91 -12.86 -13.85
CA ARG A 78 13.60 -12.48 -15.25
C ARG A 78 12.43 -11.47 -15.38
N ARG A 79 11.42 -11.52 -14.50
CA ARG A 79 10.33 -10.51 -14.47
C ARG A 79 10.71 -9.24 -13.72
N ARG A 80 11.71 -9.31 -12.81
CA ARG A 80 12.26 -8.15 -12.07
C ARG A 80 12.82 -7.02 -12.95
N LYS A 81 13.27 -7.33 -14.17
CA LYS A 81 13.81 -6.30 -15.10
C LYS A 81 12.72 -5.45 -15.77
N ARG A 82 11.47 -5.94 -15.82
CA ARG A 82 10.34 -5.23 -16.44
C ARG A 82 9.44 -4.52 -15.42
N VAL A 83 9.30 -5.08 -14.22
CA VAL A 83 8.62 -4.44 -13.09
C VAL A 83 9.63 -3.53 -12.39
N LYS A 84 9.88 -2.35 -12.97
CA LYS A 84 11.04 -1.51 -12.59
C LYS A 84 10.94 -0.85 -11.21
N ARG A 85 9.79 -0.85 -10.53
CA ARG A 85 9.63 -0.30 -9.17
C ARG A 85 8.53 -1.09 -8.48
N PHE A 86 8.81 -1.85 -7.43
CA PHE A 86 7.70 -2.57 -6.78
C PHE A 86 6.78 -1.57 -6.06
N ALA A 87 5.54 -1.99 -5.85
CA ALA A 87 4.53 -1.22 -5.14
C ALA A 87 4.90 -1.05 -3.65
N MET A 88 4.45 0.05 -3.05
CA MET A 88 4.41 0.18 -1.60
C MET A 88 3.22 -0.64 -1.08
N ILE A 89 3.35 -1.34 0.04
CA ILE A 89 2.29 -2.16 0.61
C ILE A 89 2.01 -1.73 2.04
N VAL A 90 0.75 -1.50 2.34
CA VAL A 90 0.21 -1.36 3.69
C VAL A 90 -0.60 -2.63 3.98
N TRP A 91 0.01 -3.55 4.70
CA TRP A 91 -0.64 -4.79 5.11
C TRP A 91 -1.30 -4.59 6.48
N LEU A 92 -2.60 -4.87 6.53
CA LEU A 92 -3.42 -4.78 7.72
C LEU A 92 -3.59 -6.18 8.32
N GLU A 93 -2.94 -6.47 9.43
CA GLU A 93 -3.14 -7.69 10.22
C GLU A 93 -3.84 -7.33 11.54
N ILE A 94 -5.07 -6.87 11.39
CA ILE A 94 -5.96 -6.41 12.46
C ILE A 94 -7.38 -6.83 12.12
N ASP A 95 -8.23 -6.92 13.15
CA ASP A 95 -9.64 -7.19 12.97
C ASP A 95 -10.27 -6.08 12.11
N GLU A 96 -11.14 -6.49 11.19
CA GLU A 96 -11.85 -5.63 10.26
C GLU A 96 -12.59 -4.49 10.97
N ALA A 97 -13.16 -4.76 12.15
CA ALA A 97 -13.86 -3.77 12.97
C ALA A 97 -12.92 -2.69 13.55
N GLU A 98 -11.64 -2.99 13.70
CA GLU A 98 -10.64 -2.08 14.28
C GLU A 98 -9.81 -1.35 13.22
N VAL A 99 -9.92 -1.74 11.94
CA VAL A 99 -9.07 -1.22 10.85
C VAL A 99 -9.06 0.29 10.79
N VAL A 100 -10.22 0.93 10.72
CA VAL A 100 -10.31 2.38 10.55
C VAL A 100 -9.72 3.10 11.77
N TYR A 101 -9.93 2.56 12.96
CA TYR A 101 -9.36 3.13 14.19
C TYR A 101 -7.84 3.06 14.18
N ARG A 102 -7.28 1.88 13.90
CA ARG A 102 -5.82 1.68 13.86
C ARG A 102 -5.16 2.46 12.71
N LEU A 103 -5.83 2.54 11.57
CA LEU A 103 -5.36 3.33 10.44
C LEU A 103 -5.33 4.82 10.81
N ARG A 104 -6.36 5.32 11.49
CA ARG A 104 -6.39 6.70 11.98
C ARG A 104 -5.23 7.03 12.93
N GLU A 105 -4.90 6.13 13.85
CA GLU A 105 -3.78 6.31 14.78
C GLU A 105 -2.41 6.27 14.10
N SER A 106 -2.31 5.66 12.92
CA SER A 106 -1.03 5.38 12.26
C SER A 106 -0.80 6.11 10.95
N ILE A 107 -1.81 6.79 10.39
CA ILE A 107 -1.76 7.33 9.04
C ILE A 107 -0.65 8.33 8.82
N ASP A 108 -0.38 9.22 9.77
CA ASP A 108 0.66 10.24 9.59
C ASP A 108 2.06 9.58 9.49
N LEU A 109 2.26 8.48 10.23
CA LEU A 109 3.48 7.68 10.16
C LEU A 109 3.55 6.88 8.85
N ILE A 110 2.43 6.34 8.39
CA ILE A 110 2.32 5.66 7.08
C ILE A 110 2.66 6.64 5.96
N GLU A 111 2.03 7.81 5.95
CA GLU A 111 2.25 8.88 4.98
C GLU A 111 3.72 9.26 4.91
N HIS A 112 4.34 9.53 6.07
CA HIS A 112 5.75 9.88 6.16
C HIS A 112 6.64 8.82 5.49
N HIS A 113 6.39 7.55 5.78
CA HIS A 113 7.20 6.46 5.24
C HIS A 113 6.96 6.18 3.75
N LEU A 114 5.73 6.35 3.26
CA LEU A 114 5.42 6.27 1.82
C LEU A 114 6.11 7.41 1.06
N VAL A 115 6.10 8.62 1.59
CA VAL A 115 6.82 9.77 1.01
C VAL A 115 8.34 9.52 1.01
N LEU A 116 8.90 9.06 2.13
CA LEU A 116 10.34 8.76 2.23
C LEU A 116 10.75 7.67 1.24
N ALA A 117 9.94 6.61 1.10
CA ALA A 117 10.19 5.52 0.17
C ALA A 117 10.23 6.02 -1.28
N ARG A 118 9.26 6.85 -1.68
CA ARG A 118 9.22 7.47 -3.01
C ARG A 118 10.44 8.35 -3.26
N GLN A 119 10.79 9.23 -2.31
CA GLN A 119 11.93 10.14 -2.43
C GLN A 119 13.26 9.40 -2.55
N ARG A 120 13.43 8.28 -1.85
CA ARG A 120 14.65 7.47 -1.89
C ARG A 120 14.69 6.45 -3.03
N GLY A 121 13.65 6.39 -3.86
CA GLY A 121 13.54 5.40 -4.93
C GLY A 121 13.58 3.96 -4.41
N TRP A 122 13.06 3.72 -3.20
CA TRP A 122 13.01 2.39 -2.63
C TRP A 122 12.15 1.47 -3.47
N GLN A 123 12.61 0.23 -3.64
CA GLN A 123 11.93 -0.71 -4.50
C GLN A 123 10.66 -1.21 -3.85
N VAL A 124 10.69 -1.58 -2.57
CA VAL A 124 9.51 -2.00 -1.79
C VAL A 124 9.55 -1.31 -0.44
N ALA A 125 8.45 -0.68 -0.04
CA ALA A 125 8.16 -0.36 1.34
C ALA A 125 6.96 -1.18 1.78
N MET A 126 7.13 -2.05 2.78
CA MET A 126 6.05 -2.79 3.41
C MET A 126 5.82 -2.22 4.81
N ILE A 127 4.60 -1.78 5.05
CA ILE A 127 4.11 -1.29 6.32
C ILE A 127 3.12 -2.31 6.83
N HIS A 128 3.43 -2.92 7.96
CA HIS A 128 2.60 -3.96 8.54
C HIS A 128 1.94 -3.42 9.81
N ILE A 129 0.62 -3.35 9.82
CA ILE A 129 -0.17 -2.82 10.93
C ILE A 129 -0.82 -3.98 11.66
N GLN A 130 -0.44 -4.18 12.91
CA GLN A 130 -1.03 -5.15 13.83
C GLN A 130 -1.72 -4.40 14.99
N ILE A 131 -2.47 -5.13 15.81
CA ILE A 131 -3.28 -4.56 16.90
C ILE A 131 -2.43 -3.70 17.85
N HIS A 132 -1.16 -4.05 18.06
CA HIS A 132 -0.27 -3.32 18.99
C HIS A 132 1.03 -2.82 18.35
N THR A 133 1.29 -3.13 17.08
CA THR A 133 2.60 -2.84 16.48
C THR A 133 2.47 -2.40 15.04
N ILE A 134 3.32 -1.47 14.62
CA ILE A 134 3.52 -1.12 13.22
C ILE A 134 4.96 -1.48 12.88
N ARG A 135 5.17 -2.29 11.83
CA ARG A 135 6.51 -2.66 11.36
C ARG A 135 6.74 -2.10 9.98
N PHE A 136 7.94 -1.57 9.78
CA PHE A 136 8.40 -1.06 8.50
C PHE A 136 9.49 -1.96 7.96
N GLN A 137 9.36 -2.38 6.71
CA GLN A 137 10.36 -3.16 5.99
C GLN A 137 10.65 -2.48 4.66
N TYR A 138 11.92 -2.20 4.42
CA TYR A 138 12.39 -1.54 3.22
C TYR A 138 13.29 -2.46 2.43
N ARG A 139 13.15 -2.44 1.11
CA ARG A 139 14.09 -3.09 0.19
C ARG A 139 14.73 -2.04 -0.71
N HIS A 140 16.05 -1.96 -0.61
CA HIS A 140 16.86 -1.10 -1.48
C HIS A 140 16.92 -1.66 -2.90
N PRO A 141 17.01 -0.80 -3.93
CA PRO A 141 17.40 -1.25 -5.25
C PRO A 141 18.78 -1.93 -5.19
N PRO A 142 19.03 -2.96 -6.01
CA PRO A 142 20.38 -3.49 -6.18
C PRO A 142 21.31 -2.37 -6.66
N GLU A 143 22.52 -2.31 -6.11
CA GLU A 143 23.54 -1.34 -6.54
C GLU A 143 23.75 -1.41 -8.06
N GLY A 144 23.73 -0.26 -8.73
CA GLY A 144 23.99 -0.15 -10.18
C GLY A 144 22.77 -0.16 -11.11
N ALA A 145 21.53 -0.11 -10.59
CA ALA A 145 20.33 0.09 -11.39
C ALA A 145 20.03 1.59 -11.62
N ALA A 146 20.82 2.25 -12.48
CA ALA A 146 20.48 3.55 -13.08
C ALA A 146 19.93 3.33 -14.50
#